data_AF-A0A368CN88-F1
#
_entry.id   AF-A0A368CN88-F1
#
_cell.length_a   1.000
_cell.length_b   1.000
_cell.length_c   1.000
_cell.angle_alpha   90.00
_cell.angle_beta   90.00
_cell.angle_gamma   90.00
#
_symmetry.space_group_name_H-M   'P 1'
#
loop_
_entity.id
_entity.type
_entity.pdbx_description
1 polymer ?
#
loop_
_entity_poly.entity_id
_entity_poly.type
_entity_poly.pdbx_seq_one_letter_code
_entity_poly.pdbx_strand_id
1 'polypeptide(L)' 'MSHSSPTAQALIEQLQQDRRWLLRQLDDGRWPEARLDLAALERELGQLLERAADQLSDT' A
#
# COMPACT_ATOMS: atom_id res chain seq x y z
N MET A 1 18.59 -2.26 -21.31
CA MET A 1 17.18 -1.90 -20.99
C MET A 1 17.24 -0.78 -19.98
N SER A 2 16.81 0.43 -20.35
CA SER A 2 16.78 1.57 -19.41
C SER A 2 15.62 1.33 -18.45
N HIS A 3 15.92 1.00 -17.20
CA HIS A 3 14.91 0.95 -16.14
C HIS A 3 14.51 2.39 -15.84
N SER A 4 13.44 2.87 -16.49
CA SER A 4 12.84 4.14 -16.10
C SER A 4 12.26 3.93 -14.70
N SER A 5 12.79 4.65 -13.71
CA SER A 5 12.22 4.63 -12.36
C SER A 5 10.76 5.10 -12.45
N PRO A 6 9.82 4.39 -11.79
CA PRO A 6 8.42 4.82 -11.78
C PRO A 6 8.32 6.21 -11.15
N THR A 7 7.36 7.00 -11.63
CA THR A 7 7.03 8.29 -10.99
C THR A 7 6.51 8.03 -9.58
N ALA A 8 6.60 9.03 -8.70
CA ALA A 8 6.06 8.92 -7.34
C ALA A 8 4.57 8.55 -7.36
N GLN A 9 3.80 9.13 -8.29
CA GLN A 9 2.39 8.80 -8.51
C GLN A 9 2.19 7.32 -8.86
N ALA A 10 2.94 6.80 -9.85
CA ALA A 10 2.85 5.41 -10.25
C ALA A 10 3.25 4.45 -9.10
N LEU A 11 4.22 4.85 -8.28
CA LEU A 11 4.62 4.07 -7.11
C LEU A 11 3.51 4.03 -6.04
N ILE A 12 2.84 5.15 -5.78
CA ILE A 12 1.70 5.20 -4.84
C ILE A 12 0.56 4.30 -5.33
N GLU A 13 0.23 4.34 -6.62
CA GLU A 13 -0.81 3.49 -7.20
C GLU A 13 -0.49 1.99 -7.07
N GLN A 14 0.77 1.62 -7.31
CA GLN A 14 1.23 0.23 -7.13
C GLN A 14 1.11 -0.20 -5.66
N LEU A 15 1.56 0.63 -4.73
CA LEU A 15 1.48 0.34 -3.29
C LEU A 15 0.02 0.26 -2.80
N GLN A 16 -0.88 1.08 -3.35
CA GLN A 16 -2.33 0.98 -3.09
C GLN A 16 -2.91 -0.35 -3.60
N GLN A 17 -2.43 -0.85 -4.74
CA GLN A 17 -2.85 -2.17 -5.26
C GLN A 17 -2.32 -3.31 -4.40
N ASP A 18 -1.06 -3.25 -3.99
CA ASP A 18 -0.43 -4.27 -3.14
C ASP A 18 -1.11 -4.31 -1.75
N ARG A 19 -1.44 -3.14 -1.20
CA ARG A 19 -2.20 -3.03 0.06
C ARG A 19 -3.58 -3.70 -0.03
N ARG A 20 -4.32 -3.45 -1.12
CA ARG A 20 -5.62 -4.12 -1.38
C ARG A 20 -5.48 -5.63 -1.56
N TRP A 21 -4.37 -6.09 -2.14
CA TRP A 21 -4.10 -7.52 -2.21
C TRP A 21 -3.84 -8.12 -0.82
N LEU A 22 -3.02 -7.47 0.01
CA LEU A 22 -2.74 -7.91 1.37
C LEU A 22 -4.02 -8.02 2.19
N LEU A 23 -4.87 -6.98 2.17
CA LEU A 23 -6.13 -6.98 2.91
C LEU A 23 -7.04 -8.15 2.53
N ARG A 24 -7.18 -8.44 1.22
CA ARG A 24 -7.93 -9.62 0.74
C ARG A 24 -7.37 -10.93 1.27
N GLN A 25 -6.03 -11.07 1.31
CA GLN A 25 -5.42 -12.29 1.86
C GLN A 25 -5.68 -12.43 3.36
N LEU A 26 -5.68 -11.32 4.10
CA LEU A 26 -6.06 -11.33 5.52
C LEU A 26 -7.53 -11.73 5.67
N ASP A 27 -8.43 -11.20 4.85
CA ASP A 27 -9.86 -11.56 4.87
C ASP A 27 -10.09 -13.04 4.55
N ASP A 28 -9.31 -13.61 3.62
CA ASP A 28 -9.30 -15.04 3.29
C ASP A 28 -8.73 -15.94 4.41
N GLY A 29 -8.27 -15.35 5.51
CA GLY A 29 -7.76 -16.08 6.68
C GLY A 29 -6.29 -16.51 6.57
N ARG A 30 -5.51 -15.93 5.66
CA ARG A 30 -4.06 -16.19 5.60
C ARG A 30 -3.33 -15.58 6.79
N TRP A 31 -2.23 -16.23 7.18
CA TRP A 31 -1.35 -15.82 8.30
C TRP A 31 -2.10 -15.53 9.60
N PRO A 32 -2.88 -16.50 10.12
CA PRO A 32 -3.71 -16.28 11.30
C PRO A 32 -2.90 -15.84 12.52
N GLU A 33 -1.64 -16.28 12.64
CA GLU A 33 -0.74 -15.94 13.74
C GLU A 33 -0.29 -14.47 13.71
N ALA A 34 -0.26 -13.83 12.54
CA ALA A 34 0.22 -12.47 12.34
C ALA A 34 -0.88 -11.50 11.88
N ARG A 35 -2.16 -11.95 11.84
CA ARG A 35 -3.27 -11.18 11.25
C ARG A 35 -3.42 -9.78 11.84
N LEU A 36 -3.32 -9.66 13.16
CA LEU A 36 -3.50 -8.39 13.86
C LEU A 36 -2.37 -7.41 13.54
N ASP A 37 -1.12 -7.89 13.56
CA ASP A 37 0.04 -7.07 13.23
C ASP A 37 0.02 -6.64 11.76
N LEU A 38 -0.32 -7.55 10.85
CA LEU A 38 -0.46 -7.25 9.42
C LEU A 38 -1.60 -6.27 9.14
N ALA A 39 -2.72 -6.36 9.85
CA ALA A 39 -3.81 -5.40 9.74
C ALA A 39 -3.43 -4.00 10.27
N ALA A 40 -2.66 -3.94 11.34
CA ALA A 40 -2.13 -2.67 11.85
C ALA A 40 -1.17 -2.02 10.84
N LEU A 41 -0.23 -2.80 10.30
CA LEU A 41 0.71 -2.34 9.27
C LEU A 41 -0.01 -1.90 7.99
N GLU A 42 -1.02 -2.65 7.53
CA GLU A 42 -1.87 -2.27 6.39
C GLU A 42 -2.51 -0.90 6.63
N ARG A 43 -3.09 -0.68 7.82
CA ARG A 43 -3.75 0.59 8.15
C ARG A 43 -2.77 1.77 8.21
N GLU A 44 -1.58 1.56 8.76
CA GLU A 44 -0.52 2.58 8.78
C GLU A 44 -0.05 2.92 7.36
N LEU A 45 0.13 1.90 6.51
CA LEU A 45 0.48 2.07 5.10
C LEU A 45 -0.62 2.85 4.35
N GLY A 46 -1.90 2.58 4.64
CA GLY A 46 -3.02 3.32 4.07
C GLY A 46 -2.93 4.82 4.32
N GLN A 47 -2.74 5.21 5.59
CA GLN A 47 -2.61 6.62 5.98
C GLN A 47 -1.39 7.29 5.34
N LEU A 48 -0.28 6.58 5.23
CA LEU A 48 0.93 7.11 4.59
C LEU A 48 0.70 7.40 3.11
N LEU A 49 0.07 6.47 2.40
CA LEU A 49 -0.18 6.59 0.96
C LEU A 49 -1.20 7.70 0.64
N GLU A 50 -2.21 7.88 1.49
CA GLU A 50 -3.15 9.01 1.39
C GLU A 50 -2.41 10.34 1.50
N ARG A 51 -1.61 10.52 2.57
CA ARG A 51 -0.80 11.75 2.76
C ARG A 51 0.19 11.99 1.63
N ALA A 52 0.76 10.94 1.07
CA ALA A 52 1.70 11.05 -0.05
C ALA A 52 0.98 11.48 -1.33
N ALA A 53 -0.22 10.95 -1.59
CA ALA A 53 -1.04 11.35 -2.72
C ALA A 53 -1.49 12.81 -2.61
N ASP A 54 -1.93 13.24 -1.42
CA ASP A 54 -2.35 14.62 -1.17
C ASP A 54 -1.22 15.61 -1.50
N GLN A 55 0.01 15.33 -1.01
CA GLN A 55 1.18 16.17 -1.29
C GLN A 55 1.55 16.26 -2.77
N LEU A 56 1.30 15.20 -3.55
CA LEU A 56 1.53 15.21 -5.00
C LEU A 56 0.43 15.94 -5.78
N SER A 57 -0.79 16.00 -5.24
CA SER A 57 -1.89 16.76 -5.85
C SER A 57 -1.83 18.27 -5.60
N ASP A 58 -1.14 18.68 -4.53
CA ASP A 58 -0.89 20.10 -4.18
C ASP A 58 0.31 20.71 -4.95
N THR A 59 1.00 19.92 -5.77
CA THR A 59 2.14 20.35 -6.60
C THR A 59 1.75 20.47 -8.07
#